data_AF-A0A6V8PTU3-F1
#
_entry.id   AF-A0A6V8PTU3-F1
#
_cell.length_a   1.000
_cell.length_b   1.000
_cell.length_c   1.000
_cell.angle_alpha   90.00
_cell.angle_beta   90.00
_cell.angle_gamma   90.00
#
_symmetry.space_group_name_H-M   'P 1'
#
loop_
_entity.id
_entity.type
_entity.pdbx_description
1 polymer ?
#
loop_
_entity_poly.entity_id
_entity_poly.type
_entity_poly.pdbx_seq_one_letter_code
_entity_poly.pdbx_strand_id
1 'polypeptide(L)'
;PAWLAQIVAVSLASQLAVAPILAINFHRISLIALIGNVVVLPVIPPLLGAGVLSAALASLVIAFTRPLMLLMDFILRYLFWVVHLLAELPFSTLEIWSFGTGGALIYYLFLFSFFPVWQKIKLNSRQRRIVGVAVALLLLILLLAFFLFPETPPQALTVSVLDVGQGDSILIQSREGINILVDGGEDPWMAYEKLRKKGVRHLDLVILSHPHEDHLSGLLKVIEKLPVGAVLDGDSGSNSFPYQEFREIIEQKKIPYHVARRGDVLNMGPDLKLMVLWPDYPPASFDESPVNN
;
A
#
# COMPACT_ATOMS: atom_id res chain seq x y z
N PRO A 1 -19.52 -4.48 -30.01
CA PRO A 1 -18.96 -5.39 -31.04
C PRO A 1 -18.36 -6.64 -30.40
N ALA A 2 -18.42 -7.80 -31.07
CA ALA A 2 -17.95 -9.07 -30.51
C ALA A 2 -16.45 -9.07 -30.15
N TRP A 3 -15.62 -8.44 -31.00
CA TRP A 3 -14.17 -8.32 -30.77
C TRP A 3 -13.83 -7.53 -29.49
N LEU A 4 -14.54 -6.42 -29.25
CA LEU A 4 -14.34 -5.61 -28.04
C LEU A 4 -14.78 -6.37 -26.78
N ALA A 5 -15.90 -7.10 -26.86
CA ALA A 5 -16.38 -7.93 -25.76
C ALA A 5 -15.40 -9.06 -25.42
N GLN A 6 -14.74 -9.66 -26.42
CA GLN A 6 -13.70 -10.66 -26.20
C GLN A 6 -12.46 -10.09 -25.50
N ILE A 7 -11.97 -8.92 -25.94
CA ILE A 7 -10.81 -8.27 -25.30
C ILE A 7 -11.12 -7.97 -23.83
N VAL A 8 -12.26 -7.34 -23.55
CA VAL A 8 -12.66 -7.01 -22.18
C VAL A 8 -12.85 -8.28 -21.34
N ALA A 9 -13.47 -9.33 -21.89
CA ALA A 9 -13.67 -10.59 -21.18
C ALA A 9 -12.35 -11.28 -20.83
N VAL A 10 -11.39 -11.32 -21.76
CA VAL A 10 -10.06 -11.91 -21.53
C VAL A 10 -9.30 -11.11 -20.47
N SER A 11 -9.29 -9.78 -20.57
CA SER A 11 -8.62 -8.92 -19.60
C SER A 11 -9.27 -9.00 -18.21
N LEU A 12 -10.60 -9.09 -18.13
CA LEU A 12 -11.29 -9.27 -16.85
C LEU A 12 -11.00 -10.64 -16.25
N ALA A 13 -11.01 -11.70 -17.07
CA ALA A 13 -10.72 -13.06 -16.62
C ALA A 13 -9.28 -13.19 -16.08
N SER A 14 -8.29 -12.62 -16.78
CA SER A 14 -6.91 -12.62 -16.30
C SER A 14 -6.76 -11.82 -15.00
N GLN A 15 -7.44 -10.68 -14.89
CA GLN A 15 -7.40 -9.86 -13.69
C GLN A 15 -8.05 -10.56 -12.49
N LEU A 16 -9.18 -11.25 -12.69
CA LEU A 16 -9.80 -12.08 -11.65
C LEU A 16 -8.90 -13.25 -11.24
N ALA A 17 -8.16 -13.85 -12.18
CA ALA A 17 -7.24 -14.95 -11.88
C ALA A 17 -6.03 -14.48 -11.05
N VAL A 18 -5.49 -13.30 -11.35
CA VAL A 18 -4.26 -12.77 -10.72
C VAL A 18 -4.55 -11.91 -9.48
N ALA A 19 -5.79 -11.44 -9.29
CA ALA A 19 -6.17 -10.57 -8.18
C ALA A 19 -5.74 -11.08 -6.78
N PRO A 20 -5.93 -12.36 -6.41
CA PRO A 20 -5.45 -12.85 -5.11
C PRO A 20 -3.94 -12.79 -4.94
N ILE A 21 -3.18 -13.02 -6.02
CA ILE A 21 -1.72 -12.95 -5.98
C ILE A 21 -1.29 -11.50 -5.76
N LEU A 22 -1.95 -10.55 -6.43
CA LEU A 22 -1.69 -9.12 -6.24
C LEU A 22 -2.09 -8.66 -4.83
N ALA A 23 -3.22 -9.14 -4.33
CA ALA A 23 -3.71 -8.88 -2.98
C ALA A 23 -2.70 -9.30 -1.92
N ILE A 24 -2.18 -10.52 -2.02
CA ILE A 24 -1.29 -11.11 -1.01
C ILE A 24 0.09 -10.45 -1.01
N ASN A 25 0.64 -10.17 -2.19
CA ASN A 25 2.03 -9.72 -2.28
C ASN A 25 2.17 -8.20 -2.30
N PHE A 26 1.22 -7.51 -2.94
CA PHE A 26 1.32 -6.07 -3.20
C PHE A 26 0.25 -5.25 -2.49
N HIS A 27 -0.74 -5.88 -1.85
CA HIS A 27 -1.82 -5.20 -1.11
C HIS A 27 -2.53 -4.13 -1.96
N ARG A 28 -2.58 -4.33 -3.27
CA ARG A 28 -3.06 -3.36 -4.26
C ARG A 28 -3.71 -4.05 -5.44
N ILE A 29 -4.83 -3.51 -5.91
CA ILE A 29 -5.45 -3.87 -7.20
C ILE A 29 -5.60 -2.59 -8.01
N SER A 30 -4.98 -2.54 -9.19
CA SER A 30 -5.18 -1.43 -10.11
C SER A 30 -6.51 -1.60 -10.86
N LEU A 31 -7.46 -0.70 -10.61
CA LEU A 31 -8.72 -0.66 -11.38
C LEU A 31 -8.49 -0.27 -12.83
N ILE A 32 -7.45 0.54 -13.05
CA ILE A 32 -7.11 1.06 -14.35
C ILE A 32 -6.35 0.04 -15.19
N ALA A 33 -5.79 -1.02 -14.60
CA ALA A 33 -5.11 -2.08 -15.34
C ALA A 33 -5.96 -2.65 -16.49
N LEU A 34 -7.30 -2.68 -16.37
CA LEU A 34 -8.16 -3.10 -17.47
C LEU A 34 -8.03 -2.19 -18.69
N ILE A 35 -8.14 -0.87 -18.49
CA ILE A 35 -8.02 0.14 -19.55
C ILE A 35 -6.58 0.22 -20.03
N GLY A 36 -5.63 0.24 -19.09
CA GLY A 36 -4.20 0.24 -19.35
C GLY A 36 -3.80 -0.92 -20.24
N ASN A 37 -4.28 -2.15 -19.97
CA ASN A 37 -3.98 -3.31 -20.80
C ASN A 37 -4.50 -3.17 -22.23
N VAL A 38 -5.69 -2.60 -22.44
CA VAL A 38 -6.24 -2.38 -23.79
C VAL A 38 -5.38 -1.41 -24.59
N VAL A 39 -4.82 -0.39 -23.94
CA VAL A 39 -4.05 0.67 -24.58
C VAL A 39 -2.57 0.30 -24.73
N VAL A 40 -1.99 -0.34 -23.72
CA VAL A 40 -0.56 -0.66 -23.62
C VAL A 40 -0.22 -1.95 -24.38
N LEU A 41 -0.98 -3.04 -24.18
CA LEU A 41 -0.60 -4.36 -24.71
C LEU A 41 -0.42 -4.41 -26.24
N PRO A 42 -1.22 -3.72 -27.07
CA PRO A 42 -1.00 -3.73 -28.52
C PRO A 42 0.34 -3.12 -28.95
N VAL A 43 0.92 -2.25 -28.11
CA VAL A 43 2.10 -1.45 -28.45
C VAL A 43 3.39 -2.09 -27.94
N ILE A 44 3.31 -3.01 -26.96
CA ILE A 44 4.47 -3.74 -26.43
C ILE A 44 5.16 -4.64 -27.47
N PRO A 45 4.47 -5.46 -28.29
CA PRO A 45 5.15 -6.31 -29.28
C PRO A 45 5.92 -5.52 -30.35
N PRO A 46 5.37 -4.43 -30.95
CA PRO A 46 6.16 -3.55 -31.82
C PRO A 46 7.39 -2.96 -31.14
N LEU A 47 7.28 -2.53 -29.88
CA LEU A 47 8.42 -2.00 -29.11
C LEU A 47 9.52 -3.04 -28.92
N LEU A 48 9.15 -4.25 -28.46
CA LEU A 48 10.09 -5.35 -28.24
C LEU A 48 10.71 -5.83 -29.56
N GLY A 49 9.89 -5.97 -30.60
CA GLY A 49 10.35 -6.35 -31.94
C GLY A 49 11.35 -5.34 -32.49
N ALA A 50 11.03 -4.04 -32.41
CA ALA A 50 11.95 -2.98 -32.82
C ALA A 50 13.24 -2.97 -32.00
N GLY A 51 13.16 -3.22 -30.69
CA GLY A 51 14.33 -3.31 -29.81
C GLY A 51 15.26 -4.47 -30.15
N VAL A 52 14.69 -5.67 -30.32
CA VAL A 52 15.47 -6.87 -30.69
C VAL A 52 16.09 -6.71 -32.08
N LEU A 53 15.32 -6.23 -33.07
CA LEU A 53 15.85 -5.96 -34.41
C LEU A 53 16.93 -4.87 -34.38
N SER A 54 16.73 -3.80 -33.61
CA SER A 54 17.70 -2.72 -33.48
C SER A 54 19.00 -3.24 -32.88
N ALA A 55 18.95 -4.05 -31.82
CA ALA A 55 20.13 -4.66 -31.22
C ALA A 55 20.85 -5.61 -32.18
N ALA A 56 20.11 -6.44 -32.93
CA ALA A 56 20.68 -7.35 -33.91
C ALA A 56 21.36 -6.58 -35.06
N LEU A 57 20.72 -5.53 -35.60
CA LEU A 57 21.25 -4.72 -36.69
C LEU A 57 22.40 -3.81 -36.26
N ALA A 58 22.41 -3.35 -34.99
CA ALA A 58 23.50 -2.56 -34.43
C ALA A 58 24.84 -3.29 -34.53
N SER A 59 24.84 -4.62 -34.43
CA SER A 59 26.04 -5.44 -34.56
C SER A 59 26.59 -5.53 -35.99
N LEU A 60 25.76 -5.23 -36.99
CA LEU A 60 26.13 -5.29 -38.41
C LEU A 60 26.45 -3.89 -38.96
N VAL A 61 25.51 -2.95 -38.84
CA VAL A 61 25.62 -1.59 -39.38
C VAL A 61 24.76 -0.64 -38.55
N ILE A 62 25.43 0.22 -37.77
CA ILE A 62 24.80 1.19 -36.86
C ILE A 62 23.85 2.15 -37.60
N ALA A 63 24.10 2.46 -38.88
CA ALA A 63 23.27 3.39 -39.64
C ALA A 63 21.80 2.94 -39.79
N PHE A 64 21.52 1.64 -39.79
CA PHE A 64 20.15 1.10 -39.96
C PHE A 64 19.34 1.05 -38.65
N THR A 65 19.94 1.35 -37.50
CA THR A 65 19.23 1.33 -36.21
C THR A 65 18.40 2.59 -35.99
N ARG A 66 18.79 3.72 -36.59
CA ARG A 66 18.18 5.03 -36.32
C ARG A 66 16.66 5.06 -36.55
N PRO A 67 16.09 4.53 -37.65
CA PRO A 67 14.64 4.50 -37.83
C PRO A 67 13.92 3.66 -36.77
N LEU A 68 14.51 2.53 -36.37
CA LEU A 68 13.98 1.67 -35.31
C LEU A 68 14.04 2.37 -33.95
N MET A 69 15.13 3.07 -33.65
CA MET A 69 15.26 3.86 -32.42
C MET A 69 14.23 5.00 -32.35
N LEU A 70 13.97 5.69 -33.46
CA LEU A 70 12.92 6.73 -33.50
C LEU A 70 11.52 6.14 -33.28
N LEU A 71 11.24 4.98 -33.87
CA LEU A 71 9.99 4.26 -33.62
C LEU A 71 9.86 3.86 -32.15
N MET A 72 10.92 3.34 -31.55
CA MET A 72 10.95 2.99 -30.13
C MET A 72 10.77 4.21 -29.23
N ASP A 73 11.45 5.33 -29.50
CA ASP A 73 11.30 6.57 -28.75
C ASP A 73 9.86 7.09 -28.81
N PHE A 74 9.26 7.09 -30.01
CA PHE A 74 7.85 7.45 -30.19
C PHE A 74 6.92 6.57 -29.35
N ILE A 75 7.10 5.24 -29.41
CA ILE A 75 6.30 4.30 -28.65
C ILE A 75 6.50 4.49 -27.13
N LEU A 76 7.74 4.68 -26.68
CA LEU A 76 8.04 4.89 -25.26
C LEU A 76 7.40 6.18 -24.76
N ARG A 77 7.50 7.30 -25.50
CA ARG A 77 6.84 8.56 -25.15
C ARG A 77 5.33 8.39 -25.05
N TYR A 78 4.73 7.65 -25.98
CA TYR A 78 3.32 7.31 -25.92
C TYR A 78 2.98 6.52 -24.65
N LEU A 79 3.76 5.48 -24.33
CA LEU A 79 3.56 4.67 -23.12
C LEU A 79 3.70 5.52 -21.84
N PHE A 80 4.73 6.37 -21.76
CA PHE A 80 4.92 7.28 -20.62
C PHE A 80 3.75 8.23 -20.46
N TRP A 81 3.25 8.80 -21.56
CA TRP A 81 2.10 9.69 -21.54
C TRP A 81 0.84 8.98 -21.05
N VAL A 82 0.56 7.77 -21.55
CA VAL A 82 -0.57 6.95 -21.08
C VAL A 82 -0.44 6.63 -19.59
N VAL A 83 0.73 6.18 -19.13
CA VAL A 83 0.94 5.81 -17.73
C VAL A 83 0.76 7.00 -16.80
N HIS A 84 1.28 8.19 -17.12
CA HIS A 84 1.08 9.39 -16.30
C HIS A 84 -0.39 9.80 -16.23
N LEU A 85 -1.07 9.86 -17.38
CA LEU A 85 -2.49 10.18 -17.45
C LEU A 85 -3.32 9.24 -16.57
N LEU A 86 -2.99 7.94 -16.60
CA LEU A 86 -3.70 6.92 -15.83
C LEU A 86 -3.32 6.93 -14.34
N ALA A 87 -2.10 7.31 -13.99
CA ALA A 87 -1.65 7.38 -12.59
C ALA A 87 -2.31 8.54 -11.83
N GLU A 88 -2.58 9.66 -12.50
CA GLU A 88 -3.23 10.85 -11.92
C GLU A 88 -4.72 10.67 -11.64
N LEU A 89 -5.34 9.62 -12.20
CA LEU A 89 -6.77 9.37 -11.98
C LEU A 89 -7.05 8.96 -10.53
N PRO A 90 -8.10 9.52 -9.90
CA PRO A 90 -8.50 9.10 -8.56
C PRO A 90 -8.90 7.63 -8.59
N PHE A 91 -8.53 6.89 -7.53
CA PHE A 91 -8.76 5.45 -7.41
C PHE A 91 -8.05 4.59 -8.48
N SER A 92 -6.95 5.09 -9.06
CA SER A 92 -6.12 4.32 -10.01
C SER A 92 -5.65 2.97 -9.46
N THR A 93 -5.42 2.95 -8.15
CA THR A 93 -5.15 1.76 -7.37
C THR A 93 -6.07 1.74 -6.17
N LEU A 94 -6.79 0.63 -6.00
CA LEU A 94 -7.41 0.32 -4.73
C LEU A 94 -6.38 -0.42 -3.88
N GLU A 95 -6.06 0.15 -2.74
CA GLU A 95 -5.29 -0.57 -1.75
C GLU A 95 -6.23 -1.57 -1.06
N ILE A 96 -5.80 -2.83 -1.04
CA ILE A 96 -6.59 -3.93 -0.50
C ILE A 96 -5.79 -4.68 0.56
N TRP A 97 -6.49 -5.15 1.58
CA TRP A 97 -5.88 -5.97 2.62
C TRP A 97 -5.65 -7.39 2.11
N SER A 98 -4.57 -8.03 2.57
CA SER A 98 -4.29 -9.42 2.21
C SER A 98 -5.23 -10.34 2.99
N PHE A 99 -5.90 -11.25 2.30
CA PHE A 99 -6.72 -12.29 2.94
C PHE A 99 -5.95 -13.60 3.15
N GLY A 100 -4.61 -13.54 3.04
CA GLY A 100 -3.73 -14.69 3.15
C GLY A 100 -3.97 -15.77 2.09
N THR A 101 -3.20 -16.85 2.18
CA THR A 101 -3.31 -17.97 1.24
C THR A 101 -4.63 -18.73 1.38
N GLY A 102 -5.19 -18.80 2.60
CA GLY A 102 -6.49 -19.43 2.85
C GLY A 102 -7.64 -18.72 2.14
N GLY A 103 -7.70 -17.39 2.21
CA GLY A 103 -8.70 -16.62 1.47
C GLY A 103 -8.54 -16.76 -0.05
N ALA A 104 -7.30 -16.88 -0.55
CA ALA A 104 -7.06 -17.12 -1.98
C ALA A 104 -7.60 -18.47 -2.43
N LEU A 105 -7.42 -19.51 -1.62
CA LEU A 105 -7.96 -20.83 -1.91
C LEU A 105 -9.49 -20.80 -1.98
N ILE A 106 -10.15 -20.16 -1.00
CA ILE A 106 -11.61 -20.00 -1.00
C ILE A 106 -12.07 -19.23 -2.24
N TYR A 107 -11.38 -18.15 -2.60
CA TYR A 107 -11.67 -17.35 -3.78
C TYR A 107 -11.57 -18.20 -5.07
N TYR A 108 -10.49 -18.97 -5.24
CA TYR A 108 -10.33 -19.82 -6.42
C TYR A 108 -11.36 -20.95 -6.45
N LEU A 109 -11.62 -21.60 -5.31
CA LEU A 109 -12.67 -22.63 -5.20
C LEU A 109 -14.04 -22.05 -5.61
N PHE A 110 -14.37 -20.85 -5.16
CA PHE A 110 -15.57 -20.14 -5.58
C PHE A 110 -15.56 -19.88 -7.09
N LEU A 111 -14.48 -19.31 -7.64
CA LEU A 111 -14.38 -18.97 -9.07
C LEU A 111 -14.52 -20.20 -9.98
N PHE A 112 -13.89 -21.33 -9.63
CA PHE A 112 -13.94 -22.58 -10.38
C PHE A 112 -15.24 -23.36 -10.18
N SER A 113 -15.88 -23.28 -9.02
CA SER A 113 -17.16 -23.96 -8.76
C SER A 113 -18.37 -23.18 -9.28
N PHE A 114 -18.29 -21.85 -9.30
CA PHE A 114 -19.38 -20.96 -9.70
C PHE A 114 -19.76 -21.15 -11.18
N PHE A 115 -18.79 -21.16 -12.09
CA PHE A 115 -19.05 -21.17 -13.53
C PHE A 115 -19.75 -22.46 -14.03
N PRO A 116 -19.33 -23.68 -13.64
CA PRO A 116 -20.03 -24.92 -14.01
C PRO A 116 -21.44 -25.00 -13.42
N VAL A 117 -21.62 -24.55 -12.18
CA VAL A 117 -22.94 -24.53 -11.51
C VAL A 117 -23.87 -23.54 -12.21
N TRP A 118 -23.37 -22.35 -12.53
CA TRP A 118 -24.10 -21.31 -13.26
C TRP A 118 -24.62 -21.77 -14.63
N GLN A 119 -23.83 -22.59 -15.33
CA GLN A 119 -24.23 -23.13 -16.64
C GLN A 119 -25.33 -24.18 -16.55
N LYS A 120 -25.35 -25.00 -15.48
CA LYS A 120 -26.35 -26.06 -15.27
C LYS A 120 -27.72 -25.54 -14.86
N ILE A 121 -27.78 -24.30 -14.36
CA ILE A 121 -29.03 -23.65 -13.97
C ILE A 121 -29.87 -23.31 -15.22
N LYS A 122 -31.00 -24.00 -15.40
CA LYS A 122 -31.96 -23.77 -16.51
C LYS A 122 -32.75 -22.48 -16.26
N LEU A 123 -32.26 -21.36 -16.80
CA LEU A 123 -32.94 -20.05 -16.75
C LEU A 123 -33.18 -19.49 -18.15
N ASN A 124 -34.29 -18.79 -18.32
CA ASN A 124 -34.58 -18.05 -19.55
C ASN A 124 -33.64 -16.84 -19.66
N SER A 125 -33.43 -16.31 -20.88
CA SER A 125 -32.46 -15.23 -21.16
C SER A 125 -32.63 -13.99 -20.27
N ARG A 126 -33.89 -13.64 -19.92
CA ARG A 126 -34.18 -12.51 -19.01
C ARG A 126 -33.82 -12.84 -17.56
N GLN A 127 -34.16 -14.03 -17.08
CA GLN A 127 -33.84 -14.46 -15.71
C GLN A 127 -32.33 -14.59 -15.51
N ARG A 128 -31.61 -15.14 -16.49
CA ARG A 128 -30.14 -15.27 -16.42
C ARG A 128 -29.44 -13.92 -16.27
N ARG A 129 -29.94 -12.86 -16.92
CA ARG A 129 -29.44 -11.49 -16.73
C ARG A 129 -29.73 -10.97 -15.33
N ILE A 130 -30.97 -11.11 -14.85
CA ILE A 130 -31.37 -10.63 -13.52
C ILE A 130 -30.55 -11.31 -12.42
N VAL A 131 -30.46 -12.64 -12.45
CA VAL A 131 -29.69 -13.40 -11.47
C VAL A 131 -28.21 -13.04 -11.59
N GLY A 132 -27.68 -12.82 -12.80
CA GLY A 132 -26.26 -12.48 -12.99
C GLY A 132 -25.91 -11.13 -12.36
N VAL A 133 -26.78 -10.14 -12.55
CA VAL A 133 -26.64 -8.83 -11.89
C VAL A 133 -26.78 -8.97 -10.37
N ALA A 134 -27.73 -9.76 -9.87
CA ALA A 134 -27.92 -9.97 -8.44
C ALA A 134 -26.69 -10.64 -7.79
N VAL A 135 -26.09 -11.64 -8.44
CA VAL A 135 -24.85 -12.26 -7.96
C VAL A 135 -23.69 -11.27 -7.99
N ALA A 136 -23.54 -10.50 -9.06
CA ALA A 136 -22.48 -9.48 -9.14
C ALA A 136 -22.61 -8.44 -8.02
N LEU A 137 -23.84 -8.00 -7.72
CA LEU A 137 -24.11 -7.08 -6.61
C LEU A 137 -23.84 -7.74 -5.25
N LEU A 138 -24.24 -9.00 -5.05
CA LEU A 138 -23.93 -9.73 -3.83
C LEU A 138 -22.42 -9.86 -3.62
N LEU A 139 -21.67 -10.20 -4.66
CA LEU A 139 -20.22 -10.28 -4.61
C LEU A 139 -19.58 -8.93 -4.31
N LEU A 140 -20.10 -7.84 -4.89
CA LEU A 140 -19.65 -6.48 -4.57
C LEU A 140 -19.93 -6.12 -3.11
N ILE A 141 -21.10 -6.47 -2.57
CA ILE A 141 -21.45 -6.24 -1.17
C ILE A 141 -20.55 -7.07 -0.25
N LEU A 142 -20.32 -8.35 -0.55
CA LEU A 142 -19.43 -9.20 0.24
C LEU A 142 -17.99 -8.71 0.20
N LEU A 143 -17.52 -8.24 -0.96
CA LEU A 143 -16.22 -7.62 -1.12
C LEU A 143 -16.11 -6.35 -0.27
N LEU A 144 -17.11 -5.47 -0.32
CA LEU A 144 -17.14 -4.25 0.48
C LEU A 144 -17.21 -4.56 1.98
N ALA A 145 -18.04 -5.51 2.38
CA ALA A 145 -18.16 -5.97 3.76
C ALA A 145 -16.82 -6.51 4.27
N PHE A 146 -16.13 -7.34 3.48
CA PHE A 146 -14.78 -7.83 3.79
C PHE A 146 -13.80 -6.69 4.06
N PHE A 147 -13.83 -5.62 3.27
CA PHE A 147 -13.00 -4.43 3.52
C PHE A 147 -13.39 -3.67 4.79
N LEU A 148 -14.66 -3.71 5.19
CA LEU A 148 -15.15 -3.03 6.40
C LEU A 148 -14.86 -3.82 7.68
N PHE A 149 -14.63 -5.13 7.63
CA PHE A 149 -14.27 -5.90 8.81
C PHE A 149 -12.83 -5.59 9.26
N PRO A 150 -12.61 -5.17 10.52
CA PRO A 150 -11.28 -4.93 11.05
C PRO A 150 -10.48 -6.23 11.06
N GLU A 151 -9.17 -6.13 10.86
CA GLU A 151 -8.30 -7.28 11.05
C GLU A 151 -8.38 -7.76 12.50
N THR A 152 -8.35 -9.08 12.67
CA THR A 152 -8.36 -9.67 14.01
C THR A 152 -7.08 -9.30 14.72
N PRO A 153 -7.14 -8.69 15.92
CA PRO A 153 -5.95 -8.39 16.69
C PRO A 153 -5.15 -9.66 16.99
N PRO A 154 -3.84 -9.54 17.23
CA PRO A 154 -3.03 -10.70 17.56
C PRO A 154 -3.53 -11.38 18.84
N GLN A 155 -3.37 -12.70 18.91
CA GLN A 155 -3.83 -13.49 20.05
C GLN A 155 -3.07 -13.19 21.35
N ALA A 156 -1.93 -12.51 21.27
CA ALA A 156 -1.08 -12.08 22.37
C ALA A 156 -0.47 -10.70 22.07
N LEU A 157 0.00 -10.00 23.11
CA LEU A 157 0.80 -8.78 22.92
C LEU A 157 2.00 -9.12 22.02
N THR A 158 2.09 -8.42 20.90
CA THR A 158 3.10 -8.68 19.88
C THR A 158 3.96 -7.43 19.68
N VAL A 159 5.27 -7.58 19.80
CA VAL A 159 6.24 -6.53 19.47
C VAL A 159 6.98 -6.97 18.22
N SER A 160 6.88 -6.18 17.15
CA SER A 160 7.52 -6.43 15.87
C SER A 160 8.53 -5.32 15.57
N VAL A 161 9.81 -5.65 15.54
CA VAL A 161 10.83 -4.77 14.97
C VAL A 161 10.73 -4.86 13.46
N LEU A 162 10.39 -3.75 12.82
CA LEU A 162 10.17 -3.67 11.38
C LEU A 162 11.50 -3.41 10.68
N ASP A 163 11.80 -4.24 9.68
CA ASP A 163 12.94 -4.03 8.80
C ASP A 163 12.67 -2.83 7.88
N VAL A 164 13.12 -1.65 8.31
CA VAL A 164 12.98 -0.35 7.62
C VAL A 164 14.26 0.13 6.96
N GLY A 165 15.28 -0.75 6.87
CA GLY A 165 16.61 -0.37 6.41
C GLY A 165 17.43 0.24 7.55
N GLN A 166 17.57 1.57 7.55
CA GLN A 166 18.33 2.32 8.56
C GLN A 166 17.41 2.93 9.62
N GLY A 167 17.89 2.91 10.87
CA GLY A 167 17.19 3.38 12.06
C GLY A 167 16.19 2.37 12.63
N ASP A 168 15.31 2.84 13.52
CA ASP A 168 14.36 2.00 14.24
C ASP A 168 12.91 2.20 13.75
N SER A 169 12.15 1.11 13.76
CA SER A 169 10.69 1.16 13.69
C SER A 169 10.10 -0.06 14.37
N ILE A 170 9.37 0.15 15.47
CA ILE A 170 8.85 -0.92 16.33
C ILE A 170 7.33 -0.80 16.42
N LEU A 171 6.63 -1.84 15.95
CA LEU A 171 5.18 -1.96 16.07
C LEU A 171 4.82 -2.81 17.28
N ILE A 172 4.02 -2.25 18.19
CA ILE A 172 3.44 -2.94 19.34
C ILE A 172 1.94 -3.11 19.11
N GLN A 173 1.44 -4.34 19.21
CA GLN A 173 0.03 -4.67 18.99
C GLN A 173 -0.53 -5.43 20.19
N SER A 174 -1.61 -4.92 20.80
CA SER A 174 -2.30 -5.58 21.91
C SER A 174 -3.37 -6.56 21.43
N ARG A 175 -3.83 -7.42 22.35
CA ARG A 175 -4.95 -8.36 22.11
C ARG A 175 -6.28 -7.68 21.87
N GLU A 176 -6.39 -6.42 22.30
CA GLU A 176 -7.58 -5.58 22.12
C GLU A 176 -7.56 -4.77 20.82
N GLY A 177 -6.49 -4.91 20.02
CA GLY A 177 -6.33 -4.23 18.75
C GLY A 177 -5.71 -2.85 18.84
N ILE A 178 -5.08 -2.52 19.98
CA ILE A 178 -4.31 -1.29 20.12
C ILE A 178 -3.01 -1.43 19.33
N ASN A 179 -2.72 -0.47 18.46
CA ASN A 179 -1.52 -0.42 17.62
C ASN A 179 -0.70 0.82 17.97
N ILE A 180 0.54 0.61 18.40
CA ILE A 180 1.49 1.67 18.72
C ILE A 180 2.71 1.51 17.82
N LEU A 181 3.14 2.61 17.22
CA LEU A 181 4.39 2.65 16.47
C LEU A 181 5.41 3.50 17.22
N VAL A 182 6.61 2.97 17.41
CA VAL A 182 7.77 3.70 17.92
C VAL A 182 8.76 3.86 16.78
N ASP A 183 9.01 5.10 16.36
CA ASP A 183 9.87 5.48 15.23
C ASP A 183 9.50 4.89 13.86
N GLY A 184 10.04 5.49 12.80
CA GLY A 184 9.66 5.22 11.41
C GLY A 184 10.79 4.78 10.48
N GLY A 185 12.05 4.81 10.90
CA GLY A 185 13.18 4.62 9.99
C GLY A 185 13.45 5.83 9.09
N GLU A 186 14.52 5.73 8.30
CA GLU A 186 14.95 6.75 7.32
C GLU A 186 14.07 6.78 6.06
N ASP A 187 13.69 5.61 5.52
CA ASP A 187 12.92 5.53 4.29
C ASP A 187 11.47 6.01 4.52
N PRO A 188 11.01 7.06 3.81
CA PRO A 188 9.67 7.62 4.04
C PRO A 188 8.53 6.62 3.85
N TRP A 189 8.68 5.58 3.04
CA TRP A 189 7.60 4.67 2.70
C TRP A 189 7.66 3.34 3.45
N MET A 190 8.85 2.90 3.86
CA MET A 190 9.06 1.54 4.33
C MET A 190 8.21 1.20 5.57
N ALA A 191 8.18 2.07 6.59
CA ALA A 191 7.33 1.85 7.77
C ALA A 191 5.85 1.73 7.40
N TYR A 192 5.33 2.65 6.58
CA TYR A 192 3.93 2.59 6.10
C TYR A 192 3.64 1.26 5.38
N GLU A 193 4.51 0.81 4.48
CA GLU A 193 4.31 -0.44 3.76
C GLU A 193 4.33 -1.67 4.67
N LYS A 194 5.23 -1.71 5.67
CA LYS A 194 5.32 -2.81 6.64
C LYS A 194 4.09 -2.85 7.56
N LEU A 195 3.59 -1.70 8.01
CA LEU A 195 2.34 -1.59 8.77
C LEU A 195 1.14 -2.12 7.97
N ARG A 196 1.06 -1.74 6.69
CA ARG A 196 0.02 -2.24 5.77
C ARG A 196 0.09 -3.75 5.58
N LYS A 197 1.29 -4.30 5.42
CA LYS A 197 1.51 -5.76 5.35
C LYS A 197 1.05 -6.50 6.61
N LYS A 198 1.13 -5.84 7.78
CA LYS A 198 0.64 -6.35 9.06
C LYS A 198 -0.83 -6.01 9.37
N GLY A 199 -1.57 -5.46 8.39
CA GLY A 199 -3.00 -5.22 8.57
C GLY A 199 -3.35 -3.99 9.42
N VAL A 200 -2.37 -3.14 9.74
CA VAL A 200 -2.58 -1.97 10.60
C VAL A 200 -3.37 -0.90 9.84
N ARG A 201 -4.57 -0.58 10.33
CA ARG A 201 -5.50 0.38 9.71
C ARG A 201 -5.54 1.74 10.40
N HIS A 202 -5.13 1.78 11.65
CA HIS A 202 -5.02 2.97 12.48
C HIS A 202 -3.91 2.73 13.49
N LEU A 203 -3.33 3.82 13.99
CA LEU A 203 -2.41 3.78 15.13
C LEU A 203 -3.06 4.56 16.27
N ASP A 204 -3.16 3.94 17.43
CA ASP A 204 -3.66 4.61 18.64
C ASP A 204 -2.63 5.61 19.15
N LEU A 205 -1.35 5.30 18.98
CA LEU A 205 -0.24 6.14 19.39
C LEU A 205 0.94 5.99 18.43
N VAL A 206 1.52 7.12 18.03
CA VAL A 206 2.84 7.18 17.42
C VAL A 206 3.79 7.81 18.42
N ILE A 207 4.93 7.17 18.66
CA ILE A 207 5.97 7.66 19.57
C ILE A 207 7.20 8.00 18.72
N LEU A 208 7.67 9.23 18.82
CA LEU A 208 8.97 9.65 18.29
C LEU A 208 9.97 9.68 19.44
N SER A 209 11.02 8.88 19.36
CA SER A 209 12.06 8.82 20.39
C SER A 209 12.92 10.08 20.40
N HIS A 210 13.36 10.52 19.21
CA HIS A 210 14.10 11.75 18.96
C HIS A 210 14.03 12.14 17.48
N PRO A 211 14.16 13.43 17.11
CA PRO A 211 13.89 13.89 15.75
C PRO A 211 15.10 13.82 14.81
N HIS A 212 15.82 12.70 14.81
CA HIS A 212 16.79 12.40 13.75
C HIS A 212 16.10 11.78 12.54
N GLU A 213 16.71 11.96 11.36
CA GLU A 213 16.12 11.59 10.07
C GLU A 213 15.85 10.07 9.98
N ASP A 214 16.73 9.25 10.54
CA ASP A 214 16.63 7.80 10.61
C ASP A 214 15.57 7.28 11.60
N HIS A 215 14.91 8.16 12.36
CA HIS A 215 13.77 7.79 13.21
C HIS A 215 12.47 8.49 12.77
N LEU A 216 12.57 9.68 12.16
CA LEU A 216 11.44 10.56 11.88
C LEU A 216 10.89 10.42 10.46
N SER A 217 11.73 10.21 9.45
CA SER A 217 11.34 10.34 8.05
C SER A 217 10.23 9.38 7.64
N GLY A 218 10.28 8.13 8.08
CA GLY A 218 9.20 7.17 7.85
C GLY A 218 7.89 7.54 8.56
N LEU A 219 7.94 8.27 9.68
CA LEU A 219 6.73 8.69 10.39
C LEU A 219 5.92 9.70 9.60
N LEU A 220 6.57 10.58 8.80
CA LEU A 220 5.87 11.57 7.96
C LEU A 220 4.80 10.91 7.10
N LYS A 221 5.16 9.85 6.37
CA LYS A 221 4.20 9.13 5.53
C LYS A 221 3.17 8.38 6.35
N VAL A 222 3.57 7.80 7.48
CA VAL A 222 2.66 7.08 8.38
C VAL A 222 1.55 8.00 8.86
N ILE A 223 1.89 9.17 9.42
CA ILE A 223 0.89 10.12 9.93
C ILE A 223 0.11 10.81 8.80
N GLU A 224 0.69 10.91 7.59
CA GLU A 224 0.00 11.42 6.40
C GLU A 224 -1.03 10.42 5.84
N LYS A 225 -0.77 9.11 5.91
CA LYS A 225 -1.63 8.09 5.28
C LYS A 225 -2.54 7.34 6.24
N LEU A 226 -2.13 7.13 7.49
CA LEU A 226 -2.92 6.41 8.49
C LEU A 226 -3.66 7.37 9.44
N PRO A 227 -4.87 7.03 9.90
CA PRO A 227 -5.47 7.65 11.07
C PRO A 227 -4.60 7.39 12.30
N VAL A 228 -4.30 8.46 13.04
CA VAL A 228 -3.48 8.42 14.26
C VAL A 228 -4.26 9.04 15.42
N GLY A 229 -4.38 8.31 16.52
CA GLY A 229 -5.11 8.73 17.73
C GLY A 229 -4.37 9.80 18.52
N ALA A 230 -3.06 9.65 18.68
CA ALA A 230 -2.18 10.63 19.31
C ALA A 230 -0.71 10.46 18.88
N VAL A 231 0.08 11.51 19.08
CA VAL A 231 1.54 11.51 18.97
C VAL A 231 2.14 11.81 20.34
N LEU A 232 3.16 11.05 20.73
CA LEU A 232 3.99 11.28 21.90
C LEU A 232 5.42 11.55 21.45
N ASP A 233 6.00 12.66 21.90
CA ASP A 233 7.35 13.10 21.50
C ASP A 233 8.00 13.81 22.69
N GLY A 234 9.32 13.74 22.82
CA GLY A 234 10.09 14.42 23.88
C GLY A 234 10.16 15.94 23.72
N ASP A 235 9.72 16.50 22.58
CA ASP A 235 9.77 17.93 22.24
C ASP A 235 11.17 18.53 22.44
N SER A 236 12.15 17.96 21.73
CA SER A 236 13.56 18.36 21.84
C SER A 236 13.86 19.78 21.32
N GLY A 237 12.87 20.47 20.75
CA GLY A 237 13.05 21.79 20.14
C GLY A 237 13.85 21.78 18.83
N SER A 238 13.88 20.64 18.12
CA SER A 238 14.56 20.53 16.83
C SER A 238 13.98 21.52 15.80
N ASN A 239 14.86 22.14 15.03
CA ASN A 239 14.51 23.02 13.92
C ASN A 239 14.76 22.39 12.55
N SER A 240 14.95 21.06 12.49
CA SER A 240 15.15 20.37 11.21
C SER A 240 13.91 20.46 10.33
N PHE A 241 14.10 20.50 9.02
CA PHE A 241 13.00 20.56 8.05
C PHE A 241 12.01 19.38 8.21
N PRO A 242 12.47 18.11 8.35
CA PRO A 242 11.55 16.98 8.56
C PRO A 242 10.72 17.10 9.85
N TYR A 243 11.28 17.69 10.92
CA TYR A 243 10.55 17.89 12.18
C TYR A 243 9.48 18.97 12.06
N GLN A 244 9.76 20.05 11.33
CA GLN A 244 8.76 21.08 11.03
C GLN A 244 7.60 20.49 10.22
N GLU A 245 7.90 19.72 9.17
CA GLU A 245 6.89 19.03 8.36
C GLU A 245 6.05 18.05 9.22
N PHE A 246 6.68 17.31 10.12
CA PHE A 246 5.99 16.40 11.05
C PHE A 246 4.99 17.16 11.93
N ARG A 247 5.41 18.28 12.52
CA ARG A 247 4.54 19.12 13.37
C ARG A 247 3.42 19.77 12.56
N GLU A 248 3.69 20.20 11.33
CA GLU A 248 2.68 20.74 10.42
C GLU A 248 1.59 19.71 10.08
N ILE A 249 1.96 18.46 9.75
CA ILE A 249 0.98 17.40 9.45
C ILE A 249 0.11 17.12 10.69
N ILE A 250 0.71 17.07 11.89
CA ILE A 250 0.00 16.88 13.16
C ILE A 250 -1.02 17.98 13.38
N GLU A 251 -0.64 19.24 13.17
CA GLU A 251 -1.53 20.40 13.33
C GLU A 251 -2.65 20.40 12.28
N GLN A 252 -2.31 20.19 11.01
CA GLN A 252 -3.28 20.15 9.90
C GLN A 252 -4.33 19.07 10.11
N LYS A 253 -3.92 17.89 10.58
CA LYS A 253 -4.82 16.77 10.87
C LYS A 253 -5.46 16.82 12.26
N LYS A 254 -5.07 17.79 13.09
CA LYS A 254 -5.51 17.96 14.48
C LYS A 254 -5.29 16.69 15.32
N ILE A 255 -4.14 16.04 15.12
CA ILE A 255 -3.76 14.87 15.89
C ILE A 255 -3.34 15.37 17.29
N PRO A 256 -3.91 14.82 18.38
CA PRO A 256 -3.45 15.12 19.74
C PRO A 256 -1.94 14.90 19.89
N TYR A 257 -1.23 15.92 20.35
CA TYR A 257 0.22 15.89 20.55
C TYR A 257 0.53 16.01 22.05
N HIS A 258 1.29 15.05 22.56
CA HIS A 258 1.68 14.98 23.96
C HIS A 258 3.21 15.06 24.08
N VAL A 259 3.67 15.95 24.95
CA VAL A 259 5.09 16.04 25.30
C VAL A 259 5.36 15.00 26.38
N ALA A 260 6.24 14.04 26.08
CA ALA A 260 6.63 12.98 26.98
C ALA A 260 7.47 13.53 28.14
N ARG A 261 7.14 13.15 29.37
CA ARG A 261 7.92 13.48 30.56
C ARG A 261 8.23 12.23 31.36
N ARG A 262 9.40 12.23 31.99
CA ARG A 262 9.78 11.16 32.91
C ARG A 262 8.69 10.92 33.97
N GLY A 263 8.34 9.65 34.15
CA GLY A 263 7.31 9.22 35.09
C GLY A 263 5.90 9.25 34.51
N ASP A 264 5.69 9.77 33.30
CA ASP A 264 4.41 9.64 32.62
C ASP A 264 4.07 8.16 32.41
N VAL A 265 2.80 7.85 32.64
CA VAL A 265 2.26 6.51 32.54
C VAL A 265 1.02 6.56 31.65
N LEU A 266 1.08 5.87 30.52
CA LEU A 266 -0.04 5.72 29.60
C LEU A 266 -0.64 4.32 29.78
N ASN A 267 -1.88 4.26 30.23
CA ASN A 267 -2.64 3.02 30.32
C ASN A 267 -3.34 2.78 28.98
N MET A 268 -2.84 1.81 28.21
CA MET A 268 -3.30 1.49 26.86
C MET A 268 -4.14 0.21 26.92
N GLY A 269 -5.22 0.23 27.69
CA GLY A 269 -6.05 -0.95 27.97
C GLY A 269 -5.61 -1.76 29.20
N PRO A 270 -6.23 -2.92 29.47
CA PRO A 270 -5.98 -3.73 30.65
C PRO A 270 -4.66 -4.51 30.59
N ASP A 271 -4.18 -4.85 29.39
CA ASP A 271 -3.02 -5.71 29.17
C ASP A 271 -1.76 -4.94 28.72
N LEU A 272 -1.82 -3.61 28.60
CA LEU A 272 -0.69 -2.80 28.13
C LEU A 272 -0.57 -1.47 28.89
N LYS A 273 0.62 -1.25 29.44
CA LYS A 273 0.99 -0.03 30.15
C LYS A 273 2.34 0.45 29.63
N LEU A 274 2.42 1.71 29.24
CA LEU A 274 3.66 2.36 28.84
C LEU A 274 4.11 3.30 29.96
N MET A 275 5.39 3.25 30.30
CA MET A 275 6.01 4.15 31.27
C MET A 275 7.16 4.89 30.61
N VAL A 276 7.10 6.22 30.64
CA VAL A 276 8.14 7.09 30.09
C VAL A 276 9.26 7.22 31.13
N LEU A 277 10.48 6.83 30.75
CA LEU A 277 11.64 6.85 31.65
C LEU A 277 12.46 8.15 31.53
N TRP A 278 12.40 8.82 30.38
CA TRP A 278 13.10 10.05 30.00
C TRP A 278 12.27 10.72 28.87
N PRO A 279 12.24 12.05 28.68
CA PRO A 279 13.11 13.10 29.22
C PRO A 279 12.82 13.63 30.62
N ASP A 280 13.88 14.03 31.33
CA ASP A 280 13.80 14.97 32.43
C ASP A 280 13.41 16.35 31.86
N TYR A 281 12.53 17.09 32.54
CA TYR A 281 12.02 18.38 32.06
C TYR A 281 12.65 19.54 32.85
N PRO A 282 13.14 20.62 32.20
CA PRO A 282 13.17 20.84 30.75
C PRO A 282 14.21 19.95 30.05
N PRO A 283 14.01 19.59 28.77
CA PRO A 283 14.98 18.79 28.03
C PRO A 283 16.33 19.51 28.02
N ALA A 284 17.40 18.79 28.36
CA ALA A 284 18.75 19.30 28.14
C ALA A 284 18.89 19.64 26.65
N SER A 285 19.43 20.81 26.32
CA SER A 285 19.70 21.17 24.93
C SER A 285 20.46 20.03 24.25
N PHE A 286 19.91 19.50 23.15
CA PHE A 286 20.61 18.56 22.27
C PHE A 286 21.77 19.32 21.61
N ASP A 287 22.89 19.48 22.32
CA ASP A 287 24.17 19.69 21.66
C ASP A 287 24.46 18.40 20.89
N GLU A 288 24.69 18.52 19.58
CA GLU A 288 25.07 17.42 18.68
C GLU A 288 26.31 16.70 19.25
N SER A 289 26.07 15.70 20.11
CA SER A 289 27.14 14.83 20.59
C SER A 289 27.37 13.76 19.53
N PRO A 290 28.61 13.58 19.03
CA PRO A 290 28.94 12.72 17.90
C PRO A 290 28.95 11.23 18.25
N VAL A 291 28.16 10.80 19.24
CA VAL A 291 28.21 9.44 19.79
C VAL A 291 26.87 8.76 19.57
N ASN A 292 26.63 8.35 18.33
CA ASN A 292 25.86 7.15 17.98
C ASN A 292 26.18 6.78 16.52
N ASN A 293 27.22 5.98 16.35
CA ASN A 293 27.42 5.05 15.23
C ASN A 293 27.40 3.64 15.82
#